data_AF-A0A1J3FW39-F1
#
_entry.id   AF-A0A1J3FW39-F1
#
_cell.length_a   1.000
_cell.length_b   1.000
_cell.length_c   1.000
_cell.angle_alpha   90.00
_cell.angle_beta   90.00
_cell.angle_gamma   90.00
#
_symmetry.space_group_name_H-M   'P 1'
#
loop_
_entity.id
_entity.type
_entity.pdbx_description
1 polymer ?
#
loop_
_entity_poly.entity_id
_entity_poly.type
_entity_poly.pdbx_seq_one_letter_code
_entity_poly.pdbx_strand_id
1 'polypeptide(L)'
;QTTEKTISAHGVNQLCSPHHLLQGEIFSDLAKKTEMKDIKCIYLFASIDAYSTCARLCPESLDAVKSLYGCARSLVDLGDELLMGKFYEKAVCKARRGLSLEVLKHQETCHLETQLKALMDLALGKIKIDGNAAVTVADTSSLANQMESGKKEDSSIDRLKKFWAKLDGKSKKELLVVDSKDLVNYIQNQFGDRVKRHFG
;
A
#
# COMPACT_ATOMS: atom_id res chain seq x y z
N GLN A 1 -14.01 22.67 20.68
CA GLN A 1 -14.77 21.89 19.67
C GLN A 1 -13.94 21.86 18.39
N THR A 2 -12.71 21.31 18.47
CA THR A 2 -11.61 21.68 17.55
C THR A 2 -10.83 20.47 17.05
N THR A 3 -11.29 19.25 17.33
CA THR A 3 -10.56 18.02 17.02
C THR A 3 -11.16 17.29 15.82
N GLU A 4 -12.48 17.13 15.74
CA GLU A 4 -13.12 16.40 14.63
C GLU A 4 -13.00 17.10 13.26
N LYS A 5 -13.25 18.42 13.18
CA LYS A 5 -13.12 19.17 11.91
C LYS A 5 -11.69 19.19 11.39
N THR A 6 -10.70 19.23 12.28
CA THR A 6 -9.28 19.31 11.94
C THR A 6 -8.74 17.95 11.48
N ILE A 7 -9.24 16.86 12.07
CA ILE A 7 -8.99 15.47 11.62
C ILE A 7 -9.68 15.23 10.26
N SER A 8 -10.90 15.72 10.07
CA SER A 8 -11.64 15.58 8.80
C SER A 8 -11.00 16.36 7.64
N ALA A 9 -10.39 17.52 7.91
CA ALA A 9 -9.69 18.32 6.90
C ALA A 9 -8.30 17.76 6.50
N HIS A 10 -7.68 16.90 7.33
CA HIS A 10 -6.36 16.32 7.04
C HIS A 10 -6.34 15.46 5.77
N GLY A 11 -7.44 14.79 5.44
CA GLY A 11 -7.49 13.89 4.28
C GLY A 11 -7.68 14.56 2.91
N VAL A 12 -7.98 15.87 2.89
CA VAL A 12 -8.35 16.62 1.66
C VAL A 12 -7.46 17.85 1.45
N ASN A 13 -6.71 18.29 2.46
CA ASN A 13 -5.78 19.39 2.33
C ASN A 13 -4.55 18.99 1.52
N GLN A 14 -4.29 19.69 0.41
CA GLN A 14 -3.12 19.44 -0.45
C GLN A 14 -1.80 19.56 0.33
N LEU A 15 -1.74 20.43 1.34
CA LEU A 15 -0.58 20.60 2.22
C LEU A 15 -0.26 19.37 3.07
N CYS A 16 -1.18 18.40 3.18
CA CYS A 16 -0.95 17.13 3.86
C CYS A 16 -0.28 16.08 2.96
N SER A 17 -0.08 16.36 1.68
CA SER A 17 0.56 15.45 0.72
C SER A 17 1.92 14.91 1.20
N PRO A 18 2.87 15.74 1.71
CA PRO A 18 4.16 15.23 2.22
C PRO A 18 4.01 14.30 3.43
N HIS A 19 2.99 14.52 4.28
CA HIS A 19 2.73 13.62 5.42
C HIS A 19 2.29 12.24 4.94
N HIS A 20 1.44 12.18 3.92
CA HIS A 20 1.00 10.92 3.35
C HIS A 20 2.11 10.20 2.59
N LEU A 21 3.02 10.94 1.93
CA LEU A 21 4.23 10.35 1.35
C LEU A 21 5.08 9.70 2.44
N LEU A 22 5.39 10.42 3.51
CA LEU A 22 6.20 9.91 4.63
C LEU A 22 5.52 8.72 5.34
N GLN A 23 4.20 8.76 5.53
CA GLN A 23 3.45 7.62 6.08
C GLN A 23 3.60 6.38 5.20
N GLY A 24 3.52 6.55 3.87
CA GLY A 24 3.77 5.48 2.92
C GLY A 24 5.18 4.89 3.06
N GLU A 25 6.20 5.74 3.20
CA GLU A 25 7.58 5.32 3.41
C GLU A 25 7.76 4.52 4.70
N ILE A 26 7.21 5.01 5.80
CA ILE A 26 7.27 4.35 7.12
C ILE A 26 6.62 2.97 7.05
N PHE A 27 5.42 2.87 6.49
CA PHE A 27 4.73 1.58 6.37
C PHE A 27 5.46 0.63 5.43
N SER A 28 5.99 1.11 4.31
CA SER A 28 6.81 0.29 3.40
C SER A 28 8.06 -0.25 4.10
N ASP A 29 8.74 0.56 4.91
CA ASP A 29 9.92 0.12 5.65
C ASP A 29 9.56 -0.82 6.82
N LEU A 30 8.42 -0.61 7.47
CA LEU A 30 7.90 -1.56 8.47
C LEU A 30 7.57 -2.91 7.86
N ALA A 31 6.98 -2.94 6.66
CA ALA A 31 6.70 -4.19 5.93
C ALA A 31 7.97 -5.02 5.68
N LYS A 32 9.09 -4.37 5.34
CA LYS A 32 10.37 -5.08 5.14
C LYS A 32 10.98 -5.66 6.41
N LYS A 33 10.71 -5.02 7.56
CA LYS A 33 11.30 -5.39 8.85
C LYS A 33 10.55 -6.52 9.57
N THR A 34 9.30 -6.78 9.17
CA THR A 34 8.48 -7.81 9.79
C THR A 34 8.58 -9.13 9.04
N GLU A 35 8.80 -10.21 9.77
CA GLU A 35 8.77 -11.59 9.23
C GLU A 35 7.34 -12.17 9.21
N MET A 36 6.42 -11.60 10.01
CA MET A 36 5.04 -12.06 10.05
C MET A 36 4.28 -11.58 8.81
N LYS A 37 3.90 -12.53 7.95
CA LYS A 37 3.23 -12.31 6.68
C LYS A 37 1.96 -11.45 6.78
N ASP A 38 1.08 -11.73 7.74
CA ASP A 38 -0.17 -10.99 7.90
C ASP A 38 0.09 -9.52 8.27
N ILE A 39 1.05 -9.27 9.16
CA ILE A 39 1.45 -7.92 9.55
C ILE A 39 2.14 -7.21 8.38
N LYS A 40 2.97 -7.92 7.62
CA LYS A 40 3.59 -7.39 6.40
C LYS A 40 2.53 -6.90 5.41
N CYS A 41 1.52 -7.72 5.13
CA CYS A 41 0.41 -7.36 4.26
C CYS A 41 -0.35 -6.13 4.78
N ILE A 42 -0.60 -6.03 6.09
CA ILE A 42 -1.24 -4.85 6.70
C ILE A 42 -0.42 -3.58 6.44
N TYR A 43 0.89 -3.64 6.68
CA TYR A 43 1.78 -2.50 6.40
C TYR A 43 1.84 -2.16 4.92
N LEU A 44 1.87 -3.14 4.03
CA LEU A 44 1.82 -2.90 2.58
C LEU A 44 0.50 -2.23 2.15
N PHE A 45 -0.64 -2.66 2.70
CA PHE A 45 -1.93 -1.99 2.45
C PHE A 45 -1.93 -0.54 2.95
N ALA A 46 -1.44 -0.30 4.18
CA ALA A 46 -1.35 1.04 4.74
C ALA A 46 -0.41 1.95 3.92
N SER A 47 0.71 1.39 3.43
CA SER A 47 1.64 2.05 2.52
C SER A 47 0.95 2.48 1.22
N ILE A 48 0.22 1.56 0.58
CA ILE A 48 -0.51 1.81 -0.68
C ILE A 48 -1.57 2.90 -0.49
N ASP A 49 -2.31 2.89 0.62
CA ASP A 49 -3.34 3.88 0.91
C ASP A 49 -2.74 5.29 1.10
N ALA A 50 -1.68 5.37 1.91
CA ALA A 50 -0.98 6.62 2.18
C ALA A 50 -0.41 7.24 0.89
N TYR A 51 0.36 6.47 0.11
CA TYR A 51 0.87 6.94 -1.18
C TYR A 51 -0.25 7.31 -2.16
N SER A 52 -1.33 6.52 -2.23
CA SER A 52 -2.46 6.83 -3.12
C SER A 52 -3.15 8.14 -2.74
N THR A 53 -3.22 8.44 -1.44
CA THR A 53 -3.74 9.71 -0.94
C THR A 53 -2.81 10.87 -1.27
N CYS A 54 -1.49 10.73 -1.06
CA CYS A 54 -0.51 11.75 -1.46
C CYS A 54 -0.62 12.08 -2.96
N ALA A 55 -0.58 11.05 -3.83
CA ALA A 55 -0.69 11.24 -5.28
C ALA A 55 -2.04 11.85 -5.71
N ARG A 56 -3.11 11.68 -4.93
CA ARG A 56 -4.41 12.31 -5.19
C ARG A 56 -4.42 13.78 -4.79
N LEU A 57 -3.75 14.13 -3.70
CA LEU A 57 -3.73 15.50 -3.15
C LEU A 57 -2.90 16.45 -4.02
N CYS A 58 -1.77 15.99 -4.56
CA CYS A 58 -0.89 16.83 -5.38
C CYS A 58 -0.49 16.13 -6.70
N PRO A 59 -1.44 15.88 -7.63
CA PRO A 59 -1.29 14.94 -8.74
C PRO A 59 -0.20 15.26 -9.77
N GLU A 60 0.25 16.51 -9.87
CA GLU A 60 1.26 16.96 -10.83
C GLU A 60 2.61 17.29 -10.16
N SER A 61 2.74 16.98 -8.87
CA SER A 61 3.96 17.24 -8.11
C SER A 61 4.99 16.10 -8.23
N LEU A 62 6.24 16.41 -7.90
CA LEU A 62 7.27 15.40 -7.70
C LEU A 62 6.88 14.37 -6.62
N ASP A 63 6.17 14.80 -5.59
CA ASP A 63 5.69 13.90 -4.53
C ASP A 63 4.61 12.93 -5.03
N ALA A 64 3.81 13.32 -6.02
CA ALA A 64 2.92 12.37 -6.70
C ALA A 64 3.71 11.32 -7.48
N VAL A 65 4.79 11.69 -8.17
CA VAL A 65 5.66 10.72 -8.85
C VAL A 65 6.29 9.75 -7.85
N LYS A 66 6.88 10.26 -6.76
CA LYS A 66 7.44 9.45 -5.67
C LYS A 66 6.39 8.52 -5.06
N SER A 67 5.17 9.02 -4.87
CA SER A 67 4.07 8.23 -4.34
C SER A 67 3.57 7.16 -5.31
N LEU A 68 3.54 7.44 -6.62
CA LEU A 68 3.19 6.44 -7.63
C LEU A 68 4.25 5.35 -7.71
N TYR A 69 5.53 5.70 -7.56
CA TYR A 69 6.63 4.75 -7.38
C TYR A 69 6.43 3.89 -6.11
N GLY A 70 6.19 4.53 -4.97
CA GLY A 70 5.95 3.84 -3.69
C GLY A 70 4.73 2.91 -3.71
N CYS A 71 3.65 3.34 -4.37
CA CYS A 71 2.46 2.52 -4.66
C CYS A 71 2.83 1.30 -5.49
N ALA A 72 3.50 1.51 -6.64
CA ALA A 72 3.85 0.43 -7.55
C ALA A 72 4.72 -0.61 -6.86
N ARG A 73 5.75 -0.17 -6.11
CA ARG A 73 6.61 -1.09 -5.35
C ARG A 73 5.83 -1.87 -4.30
N SER A 74 5.04 -1.19 -3.47
CA SER A 74 4.25 -1.86 -2.42
C SER A 74 3.23 -2.84 -2.99
N LEU A 75 2.71 -2.58 -4.20
CA LEU A 75 1.81 -3.49 -4.91
C LEU A 75 2.54 -4.72 -5.46
N VAL A 76 3.78 -4.57 -5.95
CA VAL A 76 4.61 -5.73 -6.33
C VAL A 76 4.89 -6.59 -5.10
N ASP A 77 5.36 -5.98 -4.01
CA ASP A 77 5.65 -6.68 -2.75
C ASP A 77 4.39 -7.41 -2.23
N LEU A 78 3.22 -6.77 -2.30
CA LEU A 78 1.95 -7.37 -1.89
C LEU A 78 1.51 -8.51 -2.82
N GLY A 79 1.78 -8.38 -4.12
CA GLY A 79 1.57 -9.44 -5.10
C GLY A 79 2.42 -10.67 -4.81
N ASP A 80 3.69 -10.46 -4.43
CA ASP A 80 4.61 -11.53 -4.03
C ASP A 80 4.15 -12.22 -2.74
N GLU A 81 3.72 -11.46 -1.74
CA GLU A 81 3.25 -12.02 -0.47
C GLU A 81 1.92 -12.79 -0.65
N LEU A 82 0.96 -12.24 -1.40
CA LEU A 82 -0.36 -12.85 -1.55
C LEU A 82 -0.47 -13.82 -2.73
N LEU A 83 0.55 -13.90 -3.58
CA LEU A 83 0.54 -14.68 -4.83
C LEU A 83 -0.68 -14.35 -5.70
N MET A 84 -0.96 -13.06 -5.91
CA MET A 84 -2.10 -12.63 -6.73
C MET A 84 -1.68 -11.67 -7.86
N GLY A 85 -1.82 -12.12 -9.11
CA GLY A 85 -1.51 -11.35 -10.31
C GLY A 85 -2.13 -9.95 -10.39
N LYS A 86 -3.35 -9.81 -9.85
CA LYS A 86 -4.10 -8.53 -9.81
C LYS A 86 -3.32 -7.38 -9.17
N PHE A 87 -2.40 -7.66 -8.24
CA PHE A 87 -1.60 -6.62 -7.61
C PHE A 87 -0.46 -6.16 -8.52
N TYR A 88 0.14 -7.05 -9.32
CA TYR A 88 1.10 -6.67 -10.35
C TYR A 88 0.44 -5.82 -11.45
N GLU A 89 -0.78 -6.16 -11.87
CA GLU A 89 -1.54 -5.33 -12.84
C GLU A 89 -1.74 -3.90 -12.31
N LYS A 90 -2.15 -3.78 -11.04
CA LYS A 90 -2.27 -2.48 -10.37
C LYS A 90 -0.92 -1.76 -10.28
N ALA A 91 0.17 -2.48 -10.00
CA ALA A 91 1.51 -1.90 -9.97
C ALA A 91 1.90 -1.30 -11.32
N VAL A 92 1.64 -2.02 -12.42
CA VAL A 92 1.84 -1.52 -13.80
C VAL A 92 1.03 -0.24 -14.03
N CYS A 93 -0.25 -0.21 -13.64
CA CYS A 93 -1.08 0.98 -13.79
C CYS A 93 -0.51 2.19 -13.03
N LYS A 94 -0.03 1.98 -11.80
CA LYS A 94 0.56 3.06 -10.98
C LYS A 94 1.89 3.54 -11.56
N ALA A 95 2.76 2.62 -11.97
CA ALA A 95 4.05 2.93 -12.58
C ALA A 95 3.88 3.70 -13.89
N ARG A 96 2.98 3.23 -14.77
CA ARG A 96 2.65 3.90 -16.03
C ARG A 96 2.12 5.31 -15.80
N ARG A 97 1.20 5.48 -14.84
CA ARG A 97 0.68 6.81 -14.49
C ARG A 97 1.80 7.74 -14.02
N GLY A 98 2.75 7.25 -13.23
CA GLY A 98 3.93 8.01 -12.81
C GLY A 98 4.74 8.49 -14.00
N LEU A 99 5.04 7.59 -14.94
CA LEU A 99 5.79 7.87 -16.17
C LEU A 99 5.11 8.88 -17.11
N SER A 100 3.79 9.02 -17.03
CA SER A 100 3.03 9.98 -17.84
C SER A 100 3.02 11.41 -17.28
N LEU A 101 3.56 11.64 -16.07
CA LEU A 101 3.58 12.98 -15.47
C LEU A 101 4.69 13.85 -16.08
N GLU A 102 4.32 15.06 -16.50
CA GLU A 102 5.23 16.03 -17.16
C GLU A 102 6.44 16.42 -16.30
N VAL A 103 6.29 16.38 -14.96
CA VAL A 103 7.39 16.63 -14.01
C VAL A 103 8.60 15.72 -14.25
N LEU A 104 8.39 14.49 -14.77
CA LEU A 104 9.49 13.56 -15.06
C LEU A 104 10.36 13.98 -16.25
N LYS A 105 9.92 14.93 -17.08
CA LYS A 105 10.68 15.40 -18.25
C LYS A 105 11.86 16.30 -17.87
N HIS A 106 12.02 16.60 -16.58
CA HIS A 106 13.16 17.37 -16.07
C HIS A 106 14.35 16.45 -15.80
N GLN A 107 15.55 16.92 -16.12
CA GLN A 107 16.78 16.11 -16.07
C GLN A 107 17.10 15.56 -14.67
N GLU A 108 16.64 16.27 -13.63
CA GLU A 108 16.82 15.92 -12.21
C GLU A 108 15.99 14.71 -11.75
N THR A 109 15.01 14.27 -12.55
CA THR A 109 14.12 13.15 -12.21
C THR A 109 14.44 11.85 -12.95
N CYS A 110 15.56 11.80 -13.69
CA CYS A 110 15.93 10.63 -14.51
C CYS A 110 15.98 9.32 -13.69
N HIS A 111 16.40 9.40 -12.43
CA HIS A 111 16.47 8.24 -11.54
C HIS A 111 15.08 7.65 -11.24
N LEU A 112 14.09 8.50 -10.94
CA LEU A 112 12.72 8.05 -10.67
C LEU A 112 12.07 7.45 -11.91
N GLU A 113 12.35 8.01 -13.08
CA GLU A 113 11.87 7.45 -14.35
C GLU A 113 12.42 6.03 -14.58
N THR A 114 13.74 5.83 -14.39
CA THR A 114 14.36 4.50 -14.50
C THR A 114 13.76 3.53 -13.49
N GLN A 115 13.57 3.96 -12.25
CA GLN A 115 12.99 3.13 -11.19
C GLN A 115 11.54 2.71 -11.49
N LEU A 116 10.73 3.63 -12.02
CA LEU A 116 9.35 3.35 -12.43
C LEU A 116 9.30 2.36 -13.61
N LYS A 117 10.17 2.51 -14.61
CA LYS A 117 10.30 1.56 -15.72
C LYS A 117 10.68 0.17 -15.22
N ALA A 118 11.71 0.09 -14.37
CA ALA A 118 12.15 -1.18 -13.79
C ALA A 118 11.04 -1.89 -13.00
N LEU A 119 10.26 -1.14 -12.20
CA LEU A 119 9.10 -1.71 -11.49
C LEU A 119 7.99 -2.16 -12.45
N MET A 120 7.72 -1.39 -13.49
CA MET A 120 6.72 -1.75 -14.50
C MET A 120 7.12 -3.05 -15.21
N ASP A 121 8.37 -3.17 -15.61
CA ASP A 121 8.90 -4.36 -16.29
C ASP A 121 8.90 -5.58 -15.37
N LEU A 122 9.29 -5.40 -14.10
CA LEU A 122 9.22 -6.44 -13.07
C LEU A 122 7.78 -6.96 -12.90
N ALA A 123 6.82 -6.05 -12.75
CA ALA A 123 5.41 -6.40 -12.58
C ALA A 123 4.84 -7.10 -13.84
N LEU A 124 5.18 -6.62 -15.04
CA LEU A 124 4.80 -7.27 -16.30
C LEU A 124 5.39 -8.69 -16.42
N GLY A 125 6.63 -8.89 -15.99
CA GLY A 125 7.25 -10.22 -15.92
C GLY A 125 6.49 -11.16 -15.00
N LYS A 126 6.10 -10.68 -13.82
CA LYS A 126 5.33 -11.46 -12.83
C LYS A 126 3.94 -11.87 -13.35
N ILE A 127 3.24 -10.99 -14.08
CA ILE A 127 1.94 -11.32 -14.71
C ILE A 127 2.09 -12.46 -15.72
N LYS A 128 3.14 -12.45 -16.54
CA LYS A 128 3.38 -13.51 -17.55
C LYS A 128 3.63 -14.87 -16.91
N ILE A 129 4.29 -14.90 -15.75
CA ILE A 129 4.53 -16.13 -14.99
C ILE A 129 3.22 -16.68 -14.41
N ASP A 130 2.38 -15.81 -13.84
CA ASP A 130 1.08 -16.19 -13.26
C ASP A 130 0.12 -16.73 -14.34
N GLY A 131 0.10 -16.12 -15.52
CA GLY A 131 -0.71 -16.57 -16.66
C GLY A 131 -0.30 -17.94 -17.23
N ASN A 132 1.00 -18.29 -17.17
CA ASN A 132 1.49 -19.59 -17.64
C ASN A 132 1.27 -20.72 -16.63
N ALA A 133 1.11 -20.42 -15.33
CA ALA A 133 0.79 -21.43 -14.32
C ALA A 133 -0.63 -22.00 -14.47
N ALA A 134 -1.55 -21.27 -15.12
CA ALA A 134 -2.91 -21.73 -15.38
C ALA A 134 -3.04 -22.80 -16.49
N VAL A 135 -1.98 -23.06 -17.28
CA VAL A 135 -2.05 -23.93 -18.47
C VAL A 135 -1.65 -25.39 -18.19
N THR A 136 -1.30 -25.77 -16.96
CA THR A 136 -0.82 -27.14 -16.64
C THR A 136 -1.75 -28.00 -15.77
N VAL A 137 -3.03 -27.66 -15.66
CA VAL A 137 -4.05 -28.58 -15.11
C VAL A 137 -5.23 -28.69 -16.08
N ALA A 138 -4.98 -29.28 -17.24
CA ALA A 138 -6.03 -29.75 -18.14
C ALA A 138 -5.67 -31.18 -18.55
N ASP A 139 -6.05 -32.15 -17.71
CA ASP A 139 -6.67 -33.41 -18.15
C ASP A 139 -6.89 -34.34 -16.95
N THR A 140 -8.11 -34.35 -16.43
CA THR A 140 -8.85 -35.60 -16.17
C THR A 140 -10.32 -35.26 -15.89
N SER A 141 -11.11 -35.39 -16.97
CA SER A 141 -12.48 -35.91 -17.00
C SER A 141 -13.46 -35.57 -15.87
N SER A 142 -14.46 -34.75 -16.24
CA SER A 142 -15.89 -35.09 -16.17
C SER A 142 -16.43 -35.69 -14.86
N LEU A 143 -17.17 -34.88 -14.11
CA LEU A 143 -18.56 -35.22 -13.80
C LEU A 143 -19.40 -33.99 -13.48
N ALA A 144 -20.57 -33.99 -14.09
CA ALA A 144 -21.60 -32.98 -14.04
C ALA A 144 -22.28 -32.88 -12.68
N ASN A 145 -22.93 -31.73 -12.48
CA ASN A 145 -24.06 -31.49 -11.58
C ASN A 145 -23.82 -31.73 -10.08
N GLN A 146 -23.56 -30.63 -9.36
CA GLN A 146 -24.22 -30.38 -8.09
C GLN A 146 -24.29 -28.87 -7.82
N MET A 147 -25.47 -28.31 -8.07
CA MET A 147 -25.94 -27.15 -7.32
C MET A 147 -26.12 -27.60 -5.88
N GLU A 148 -25.31 -27.09 -4.96
CA GLU A 148 -25.72 -26.91 -3.57
C GLU A 148 -24.83 -25.87 -2.87
N SER A 149 -25.44 -24.72 -2.58
CA SER A 149 -25.20 -23.87 -1.40
C SER A 149 -23.98 -24.23 -0.52
N GLY A 150 -22.82 -23.65 -0.84
CA GLY A 150 -21.60 -23.71 -0.03
C GLY A 150 -21.22 -22.34 0.52
N LYS A 151 -21.54 -22.10 1.80
CA LYS A 151 -21.10 -21.04 2.73
C LYS A 151 -20.12 -20.00 2.17
N LYS A 152 -20.52 -18.72 2.18
CA LYS A 152 -19.61 -17.56 2.17
C LYS A 152 -18.47 -17.83 3.15
N GLU A 153 -17.29 -18.07 2.60
CA GLU A 153 -16.06 -18.15 3.36
C GLU A 153 -15.92 -16.83 4.13
N ASP A 154 -15.92 -16.93 5.46
CA ASP A 154 -15.96 -15.80 6.37
C ASP A 154 -14.64 -15.03 6.18
N SER A 155 -14.69 -13.98 5.35
CA SER A 155 -13.49 -13.25 4.94
C SER A 155 -12.73 -12.78 6.18
N SER A 156 -11.40 -12.73 6.15
CA SER A 156 -10.61 -12.25 7.29
C SER A 156 -11.07 -10.86 7.79
N ILE A 157 -11.68 -10.07 6.88
CA ILE A 157 -12.33 -8.79 7.17
C ILE A 157 -13.61 -8.99 8.01
N ASP A 158 -14.44 -9.98 7.72
CA ASP A 158 -15.66 -10.29 8.49
C ASP A 158 -15.33 -10.82 9.89
N ARG A 159 -14.24 -11.60 10.02
CA ARG A 159 -13.71 -11.99 11.33
C ARG A 159 -13.22 -10.80 12.13
N LEU A 160 -12.47 -9.89 11.51
CA LEU A 160 -11.99 -8.67 12.17
C LEU A 160 -13.16 -7.76 12.60
N LYS A 161 -14.18 -7.61 11.76
CA LYS A 161 -15.41 -6.87 12.10
C LYS A 161 -16.14 -7.48 13.29
N LYS A 162 -16.29 -8.81 13.31
CA LYS A 162 -16.92 -9.53 14.44
C LYS A 162 -16.09 -9.40 15.72
N PHE A 163 -14.77 -9.49 15.63
CA PHE A 163 -13.87 -9.29 16.76
C PHE A 163 -13.97 -7.85 17.30
N TRP A 164 -13.88 -6.85 16.41
CA TRP A 164 -14.03 -5.44 16.76
C TRP A 164 -15.38 -5.12 17.40
N ALA A 165 -16.48 -5.68 16.88
CA ALA A 165 -17.81 -5.49 17.44
C ALA A 165 -17.92 -6.01 18.89
N LYS A 166 -17.17 -7.05 19.25
CA LYS A 166 -17.18 -7.67 20.59
C LYS A 166 -16.31 -6.95 21.63
N LEU A 167 -15.37 -6.10 21.21
CA LEU A 167 -14.55 -5.34 22.14
C LEU A 167 -15.37 -4.22 22.81
N ASP A 168 -15.22 -4.07 24.12
CA ASP A 168 -15.79 -2.94 24.85
C ASP A 168 -15.04 -1.63 24.55
N GLY A 169 -15.60 -0.51 24.99
CA GLY A 169 -15.05 0.82 24.72
C GLY A 169 -13.66 1.05 25.34
N LYS A 170 -13.32 0.36 26.44
CA LYS A 170 -12.02 0.43 27.08
C LYS A 170 -10.99 -0.39 26.30
N SER A 171 -11.31 -1.63 25.93
CA SER A 171 -10.42 -2.47 25.12
C SER A 171 -10.19 -1.90 23.72
N LYS A 172 -11.20 -1.28 23.10
CA LYS A 172 -11.01 -0.54 21.84
C LYS A 172 -10.06 0.64 22.01
N LYS A 173 -10.19 1.39 23.11
CA LYS A 173 -9.27 2.49 23.42
C LYS A 173 -7.87 1.98 23.67
N GLU A 174 -7.67 0.93 24.46
CA GLU A 174 -6.36 0.33 24.73
C GLU A 174 -5.70 -0.24 23.48
N LEU A 175 -6.48 -0.90 22.59
CA LEU A 175 -5.99 -1.40 21.31
C LEU A 175 -5.60 -0.26 20.34
N LEU A 176 -6.27 0.90 20.46
CA LEU A 176 -5.98 2.12 19.70
C LEU A 176 -4.97 3.04 20.39
N VAL A 177 -4.59 2.75 21.65
CA VAL A 177 -3.53 3.47 22.35
C VAL A 177 -2.23 2.99 21.74
N VAL A 178 -1.88 3.65 20.64
CA VAL A 178 -0.50 3.74 20.24
C VAL A 178 0.18 4.56 21.31
N ASP A 179 1.18 3.99 22.00
CA ASP A 179 2.04 4.78 22.85
C ASP A 179 2.71 5.83 21.95
N SER A 180 2.13 7.04 21.99
CA SER A 180 2.56 8.13 21.14
C SER A 180 4.02 8.49 21.39
N LYS A 181 4.53 8.24 22.60
CA LYS A 181 5.91 8.52 22.96
C LYS A 181 6.85 7.50 22.34
N ASP A 182 6.49 6.22 22.38
CA ASP A 182 7.26 5.16 21.72
C ASP A 182 7.16 5.24 20.21
N LEU A 183 5.99 5.59 19.66
CA LEU A 183 5.84 5.83 18.22
C LEU A 183 6.66 7.05 17.78
N VAL A 184 6.59 8.17 18.51
CA VAL A 184 7.39 9.37 18.19
C VAL A 184 8.88 9.08 18.35
N ASN A 185 9.29 8.36 19.39
CA ASN A 185 10.68 7.94 19.58
C ASN A 185 11.14 7.00 18.45
N TYR A 186 10.32 6.03 18.06
CA TYR A 186 10.62 5.15 16.93
C TYR A 186 10.75 5.95 15.63
N ILE A 187 9.83 6.88 15.38
CA ILE A 187 9.86 7.74 14.20
C ILE A 187 11.09 8.65 14.21
N GLN A 188 11.41 9.29 15.32
CA GLN A 188 12.59 10.16 15.45
C GLN A 188 13.90 9.38 15.35
N ASN A 189 14.01 8.22 16.00
CA ASN A 189 15.23 7.43 15.99
C ASN A 189 15.51 6.78 14.63
N GLN A 190 14.47 6.37 13.91
CA GLN A 190 14.62 5.67 12.63
C GLN A 190 14.52 6.59 11.41
N PHE A 191 13.74 7.67 11.52
CA PHE A 191 13.40 8.54 10.40
C PHE A 191 13.62 10.03 10.70
N GLY A 192 14.11 10.41 11.88
CA GLY A 192 14.27 11.81 12.29
C GLY A 192 15.10 12.64 11.31
N ASP A 193 16.15 12.06 10.72
CA ASP A 193 16.97 12.75 9.71
C ASP A 193 16.28 12.88 8.35
N ARG A 194 15.30 12.01 8.05
CA ARG A 194 14.46 12.15 6.84
C ARG A 194 13.36 13.18 7.06
N VAL A 195 12.78 13.22 8.27
CA VAL A 195 11.83 14.25 8.69
C VAL A 195 12.50 15.62 8.65
N LYS A 196 13.66 15.81 9.28
CA LYS A 196 14.38 17.10 9.24
C LYS A 196 14.77 17.56 7.83
N ARG A 197 15.05 16.64 6.90
CA ARG A 197 15.37 16.97 5.51
C ARG A 197 14.17 17.40 4.66
N HIS A 198 12.96 16.94 4.99
CA HIS A 198 11.75 17.29 4.25
C HIS A 198 11.01 18.50 4.84
N PHE A 199 11.30 18.88 6.09
CA PHE A 199 10.56 19.89 6.84
C PHE A 199 11.45 20.99 7.47
N GLY A 200 12.76 20.96 7.22
CA GLY A 200 13.73 21.97 7.68
C GLY A 200 13.90 23.08 6.66
#